data_AF-A0A3D1LB45-F1
#
_entry.id   AF-A0A3D1LB45-F1
#
_cell.length_a   1.000
_cell.length_b   1.000
_cell.length_c   1.000
_cell.angle_alpha   90.00
_cell.angle_beta   90.00
_cell.angle_gamma   90.00
#
_symmetry.space_group_name_H-M   'P 1'
#
loop_
_entity.id
_entity.type
_entity.pdbx_description
1 polymer ?
#
loop_
_entity_poly.entity_id
_entity_poly.type
_entity_poly.pdbx_seq_one_letter_code
_entity_poly.pdbx_strand_id
1 'polypeptide(L)'
;MFLVNQAMVDLQIGTAGLVALLGYAVVFVGLIALMVVILIEGKFAVAKDQKTEAPKAAAPAAPAPAPKPVLAAAAPGSAGEVKLFNVPDKDAAMLMAIVANKLNKPLNELRFISIREIKD
;
A
#
# COMPACT_ATOMS: atom_id res chain seq x y z
N MET A 1 24.15 -16.83 26.00
CA MET A 1 25.07 -17.55 25.09
C MET A 1 24.52 -18.88 24.58
N PHE A 2 23.21 -19.14 24.62
CA PHE A 2 22.63 -20.46 24.30
C PHE A 2 22.20 -20.65 22.83
N LEU A 3 22.37 -19.63 21.98
CA LEU A 3 21.95 -19.63 20.57
C LEU A 3 23.14 -19.55 19.59
N VAL A 4 24.38 -19.54 20.10
CA VAL A 4 25.58 -19.41 19.29
C VAL A 4 26.20 -20.80 19.16
N ASN A 5 26.00 -21.42 18.01
CA ASN A 5 26.67 -22.67 17.66
C ASN A 5 28.18 -22.39 17.50
N GLN A 6 29.05 -23.08 18.24
CA GLN A 6 30.51 -22.84 18.21
C GLN A 6 31.10 -22.99 16.80
N ALA A 7 30.49 -23.84 15.97
CA ALA A 7 30.85 -23.99 14.55
C ALA A 7 30.61 -22.74 13.68
N MET A 8 29.77 -21.80 14.12
CA MET A 8 29.59 -20.49 13.44
C MET A 8 30.63 -19.46 13.88
N VAL A 9 31.28 -19.67 15.02
CA VAL A 9 32.33 -18.78 15.57
C VAL A 9 33.71 -19.18 15.06
N ASP A 10 33.96 -20.47 14.83
CA ASP A 10 35.18 -21.00 14.19
C ASP A 10 35.20 -20.86 12.66
N LEU A 11 34.20 -20.20 12.07
CA LEU A 11 34.13 -20.00 10.63
C LEU A 11 35.17 -18.94 10.22
N GLN A 12 36.23 -19.38 9.51
CA GLN A 12 37.32 -18.52 9.04
C GLN A 12 36.78 -17.23 8.41
N ILE A 13 37.31 -16.06 8.82
CA ILE A 13 36.84 -14.72 8.39
C ILE A 13 36.63 -14.63 6.86
N GLY A 14 37.51 -15.26 6.07
CA GLY A 14 37.40 -15.30 4.62
C GLY A 14 36.16 -16.06 4.12
N THR A 15 35.84 -17.19 4.73
CA THR A 15 34.64 -17.97 4.42
C THR A 15 33.38 -17.22 4.87
N ALA A 16 33.43 -16.54 6.01
CA ALA A 16 32.31 -15.73 6.51
C ALA A 16 31.98 -14.56 5.58
N GLY A 17 33.02 -13.86 5.09
CA GLY A 17 32.87 -12.78 4.12
C GLY A 17 32.30 -13.26 2.79
N LEU A 18 32.72 -14.44 2.32
CA LEU A 18 32.23 -15.01 1.06
C LEU A 18 30.78 -15.46 1.18
N VAL A 19 30.39 -16.07 2.31
CA VAL A 19 29.00 -16.40 2.62
C VAL A 19 28.13 -15.14 2.72
N ALA A 20 28.64 -14.07 3.34
CA ALA A 20 27.91 -12.80 3.44
C ALA A 20 27.69 -12.15 2.06
N LEU A 21 28.71 -12.13 1.20
CA LEU A 21 28.59 -11.64 -0.18
C LEU A 21 27.62 -12.48 -1.00
N LEU A 22 27.67 -13.80 -0.87
CA LEU A 22 26.76 -14.70 -1.58
C LEU A 22 25.32 -14.53 -1.10
N GLY A 23 25.11 -14.38 0.21
CA GLY A 23 23.81 -14.08 0.80
C GLY A 23 23.25 -12.75 0.32
N TYR A 24 24.09 -11.70 0.27
CA TYR A 24 23.70 -10.40 -0.27
C TYR A 24 23.33 -10.49 -1.76
N ALA A 25 24.13 -11.20 -2.56
CA ALA A 25 23.83 -11.41 -3.98
C ALA A 25 22.46 -12.09 -4.18
N VAL A 26 22.14 -13.11 -3.39
CA VAL A 26 20.84 -13.79 -3.43
C VAL A 26 19.69 -12.85 -3.07
N VAL A 27 19.83 -12.02 -2.02
CA VAL A 27 18.81 -11.03 -1.64
C VAL A 27 18.59 -10.02 -2.76
N PHE A 28 19.66 -9.53 -3.39
CA PHE A 28 19.56 -8.58 -4.51
C PHE A 28 18.86 -9.19 -5.71
N VAL A 29 19.20 -10.43 -6.08
CA VAL A 29 18.50 -11.16 -7.14
C VAL A 29 17.03 -11.35 -6.79
N GLY A 30 16.70 -11.69 -5.54
CA GLY A 30 15.33 -11.82 -5.06
C GLY A 30 14.52 -10.52 -5.19
N LEU A 31 15.09 -9.37 -4.82
CA LEU A 31 14.44 -8.07 -4.96
C LEU A 31 14.21 -7.68 -6.42
N ILE A 32 15.19 -7.93 -7.29
CA ILE A 32 15.04 -7.68 -8.73
C ILE A 32 13.97 -8.60 -9.32
N ALA A 33 13.97 -9.88 -8.97
CA ALA A 33 12.96 -10.83 -9.42
C ALA A 33 11.55 -10.41 -8.97
N LEU A 34 11.41 -9.97 -7.71
CA LEU A 34 10.15 -9.42 -7.19
C LEU A 34 9.68 -8.22 -8.03
N MET A 35 10.58 -7.30 -8.37
CA MET A 35 10.27 -6.15 -9.22
C MET A 35 9.80 -6.58 -10.62
N VAL A 36 10.45 -7.58 -11.22
CA VAL A 36 10.06 -8.11 -12.54
C VAL A 36 8.67 -8.74 -12.49
N VAL A 37 8.34 -9.51 -11.45
CA VAL A 37 7.00 -10.12 -11.29
C VAL A 37 5.92 -9.05 -11.17
N ILE A 38 6.14 -8.02 -10.34
CA ILE A 38 5.21 -6.90 -10.18
C ILE A 38 4.99 -6.17 -11.51
N LEU A 39 6.05 -5.97 -12.31
CA LEU A 39 5.93 -5.34 -13.62
C LEU A 39 5.16 -6.22 -14.61
N ILE A 40 5.30 -7.54 -14.56
CA ILE A 40 4.55 -8.47 -15.42
C ILE A 40 3.07 -8.41 -15.05
N GLU A 41 2.71 -8.58 -13.78
CA GLU A 41 1.32 -8.48 -13.31
C GLU A 41 0.72 -7.09 -13.55
N GLY A 42 1.51 -6.03 -13.32
CA GLY A 42 1.14 -4.64 -13.61
C GLY A 42 0.91 -4.40 -15.10
N LYS A 43 1.73 -4.96 -15.99
CA LYS A 43 1.53 -4.89 -17.45
C LYS A 43 0.30 -5.68 -17.90
N PHE A 44 -0.01 -6.82 -17.27
CA PHE A 44 -1.25 -7.58 -17.56
C PHE A 44 -2.52 -6.87 -17.05
N ALA A 45 -2.44 -6.12 -15.94
CA ALA A 45 -3.53 -5.27 -15.46
C ALA A 45 -3.73 -4.03 -16.36
N VAL A 46 -2.65 -3.33 -16.72
CA VAL A 46 -2.70 -2.16 -17.63
C VAL A 46 -3.23 -2.54 -19.02
N ALA A 47 -3.00 -3.76 -19.51
CA ALA A 47 -3.57 -4.21 -20.79
C ALA A 47 -5.10 -4.38 -20.76
N LYS A 48 -5.72 -4.57 -19.59
CA LYS A 48 -7.19 -4.63 -19.44
C LYS A 48 -7.81 -3.26 -19.19
N ASP A 49 -7.05 -2.30 -18.67
CA ASP A 49 -7.48 -0.90 -18.48
C ASP A 49 -7.22 0.00 -19.70
N GLN A 50 -6.47 -0.46 -20.71
CA GLN A 50 -6.21 0.30 -21.95
C GLN A 50 -7.40 0.42 -22.92
N LYS A 51 -8.64 0.29 -22.43
CA LYS A 51 -9.80 0.88 -23.10
C LYS A 51 -10.30 2.17 -22.43
N THR A 52 -9.51 2.79 -21.55
CA THR A 52 -9.69 4.19 -21.15
C THR A 52 -8.34 4.86 -20.98
N GLU A 53 -7.93 5.47 -22.08
CA GLU A 53 -7.02 6.62 -22.21
C GLU A 53 -5.50 6.41 -22.18
N ALA A 54 -4.94 6.71 -23.35
CA ALA A 54 -3.56 6.59 -23.76
C ALA A 54 -2.67 7.71 -23.16
N PRO A 55 -1.34 7.48 -23.12
CA PRO A 55 -0.36 8.25 -22.37
C PRO A 55 0.16 9.45 -23.17
N LYS A 56 0.67 10.48 -22.48
CA LYS A 56 1.58 11.45 -23.12
C LYS A 56 2.88 11.58 -22.32
N ALA A 57 3.95 11.11 -22.96
CA ALA A 57 5.34 11.27 -22.58
C ALA A 57 5.79 12.75 -22.57
N ALA A 58 6.82 13.03 -21.76
CA ALA A 58 7.65 14.25 -21.71
C ALA A 58 8.16 14.68 -23.12
N ALA A 59 8.50 15.92 -23.48
CA ALA A 59 8.57 17.30 -22.94
C ALA A 59 8.55 18.28 -24.18
N PRO A 60 8.41 19.63 -24.08
CA PRO A 60 9.49 20.55 -23.64
C PRO A 60 9.02 21.72 -22.75
N ALA A 61 9.98 22.33 -22.04
CA ALA A 61 9.76 23.48 -21.13
C ALA A 61 9.45 24.80 -21.87
N ALA A 62 8.37 25.49 -21.48
CA ALA A 62 8.10 26.94 -21.66
C ALA A 62 6.83 27.33 -20.84
N PRO A 63 6.65 28.60 -20.41
CA PRO A 63 6.20 28.96 -19.05
C PRO A 63 4.70 28.81 -18.74
N ALA A 64 4.44 28.44 -17.49
CA ALA A 64 3.13 28.19 -16.88
C ALA A 64 2.26 29.45 -16.76
N PRO A 65 0.98 29.41 -17.20
CA PRO A 65 -0.06 30.24 -16.62
C PRO A 65 -0.57 29.61 -15.32
N ALA A 66 -0.72 30.46 -14.31
CA ALA A 66 -0.89 30.15 -12.90
C ALA A 66 -2.01 29.14 -12.57
N PRO A 67 -1.79 28.21 -11.63
CA PRO A 67 -2.83 27.31 -11.13
C PRO A 67 -3.90 28.13 -10.38
N LYS A 68 -5.15 27.98 -10.80
CA LYS A 68 -6.31 28.41 -10.01
C LYS A 68 -6.28 27.66 -8.66
N PRO A 69 -6.65 28.33 -7.56
CA PRO A 69 -6.31 27.86 -6.22
C PRO A 69 -6.84 26.45 -5.98
N VAL A 70 -5.93 25.55 -5.63
CA VAL A 70 -6.21 24.36 -4.85
C VAL A 70 -6.95 24.81 -3.59
N LEU A 71 -8.27 24.86 -3.69
CA LEU A 71 -9.13 25.07 -2.54
C LEU A 71 -8.99 23.84 -1.66
N ALA A 72 -8.41 24.13 -0.50
CA ALA A 72 -8.37 23.31 0.69
C ALA A 72 -7.65 21.97 0.51
N ALA A 73 -6.40 21.97 0.99
CA ALA A 73 -5.96 20.91 1.87
C ALA A 73 -7.15 20.46 2.73
N ALA A 74 -7.74 19.31 2.38
CA ALA A 74 -8.76 18.68 3.19
C ALA A 74 -8.11 18.43 4.55
N ALA A 75 -8.65 19.12 5.56
CA ALA A 75 -8.17 19.01 6.92
C ALA A 75 -8.13 17.52 7.35
N PRO A 76 -7.12 17.11 8.14
CA PRO A 76 -7.12 15.78 8.75
C PRO A 76 -8.37 15.67 9.63
N GLY A 77 -9.35 14.88 9.17
CA GLY A 77 -10.61 14.69 9.90
C GLY A 77 -11.88 14.67 9.05
N SER A 78 -11.85 14.92 7.74
CA SER A 78 -13.02 14.63 6.91
C SER A 78 -13.06 13.14 6.58
N ALA A 79 -13.84 12.38 7.36
CA ALA A 79 -14.23 11.03 7.00
C ALA A 79 -14.88 11.12 5.60
N GLY A 80 -14.19 10.58 4.59
CA GLY A 80 -14.70 10.59 3.22
C GLY A 80 -16.10 9.98 3.15
N GLU A 81 -16.84 10.33 2.10
CA GLU A 81 -18.22 9.87 1.89
C GLU A 81 -18.37 8.35 2.12
N VAL A 82 -19.15 7.98 3.14
CA VAL A 82 -19.50 6.58 3.41
C VAL A 82 -20.71 6.24 2.54
N LYS A 83 -20.55 5.24 1.65
CA LYS A 83 -21.64 4.76 0.81
C LYS A 83 -22.57 3.85 1.62
N LEU A 84 -23.74 4.37 1.97
CA LEU A 84 -24.80 3.63 2.66
C LEU A 84 -25.73 2.97 1.64
N PHE A 85 -25.91 1.66 1.72
CA PHE A 85 -26.84 0.91 0.88
C PHE A 85 -27.98 0.37 1.74
N ASN A 86 -29.13 1.05 1.68
CA ASN A 86 -30.39 0.74 2.41
C ASN A 86 -30.31 0.80 3.95
N VAL A 87 -29.20 1.24 4.53
CA VAL A 87 -29.04 1.38 5.98
C VAL A 87 -29.32 2.82 6.41
N PRO A 88 -30.17 3.06 7.43
CA PRO A 88 -30.40 4.40 7.95
C PRO A 88 -29.17 4.92 8.71
N ASP A 89 -28.96 6.23 8.70
CA ASP A 89 -27.75 6.88 9.26
C ASP A 89 -27.49 6.54 10.74
N LYS A 90 -28.56 6.37 11.52
CA LYS A 90 -28.47 5.97 12.93
C LYS A 90 -27.87 4.58 13.10
N ASP A 91 -28.28 3.63 12.27
CA ASP A 91 -27.80 2.25 12.34
C ASP A 91 -26.39 2.16 11.76
N ALA A 92 -26.09 2.94 10.72
CA ALA A 92 -24.75 3.11 10.20
C ALA A 92 -23.78 3.62 11.28
N ALA A 93 -24.14 4.66 12.02
CA ALA A 93 -23.32 5.20 13.11
C ALA A 93 -23.11 4.17 14.23
N MET A 94 -24.14 3.40 14.57
CA MET A 94 -24.05 2.32 15.55
C MET A 94 -23.10 1.22 15.08
N LEU A 95 -23.17 0.82 13.80
CA LEU A 95 -22.23 -0.14 13.20
C LEU A 95 -20.79 0.39 13.22
N MET A 96 -20.58 1.68 12.94
CA MET A 96 -19.26 2.30 13.02
C MET A 96 -18.68 2.23 14.43
N ALA A 97 -19.49 2.53 15.45
CA ALA A 97 -19.07 2.47 16.86
C ALA A 97 -18.75 1.04 17.33
N ILE A 98 -19.55 0.05 16.92
CA ILE A 98 -19.31 -1.37 17.24
C ILE A 98 -17.98 -1.83 16.63
N VAL A 99 -17.73 -1.49 15.37
CA VAL A 99 -16.49 -1.86 14.68
C VAL A 99 -15.29 -1.17 15.33
N ALA A 100 -15.42 0.10 15.74
CA ALA A 100 -14.37 0.82 16.46
C ALA A 100 -14.01 0.16 17.80
N ASN A 101 -15.02 -0.23 18.58
CA ASN A 101 -14.83 -0.93 19.85
C ASN A 101 -14.18 -2.30 19.65
N LYS A 102 -14.60 -3.07 18.64
CA LYS A 102 -14.00 -4.38 18.33
C LYS A 102 -12.54 -4.26 17.88
N LEU A 103 -12.20 -3.24 17.09
CA LEU A 103 -10.85 -3.03 16.57
C LEU A 103 -9.94 -2.26 17.53
N ASN A 104 -10.45 -1.80 18.68
CA ASN A 104 -9.74 -0.94 19.64
C ASN A 104 -9.03 0.25 18.96
N LYS A 105 -9.68 0.82 17.94
CA LYS A 105 -9.16 1.96 17.18
C LYS A 105 -10.16 3.12 17.26
N PRO A 106 -9.69 4.36 17.49
CA PRO A 106 -10.57 5.51 17.51
C PRO A 106 -11.23 5.71 16.14
N LEU A 107 -12.48 6.19 16.12
CA LEU A 107 -13.26 6.40 14.90
C LEU A 107 -12.53 7.27 13.86
N ASN A 108 -11.68 8.18 14.33
CA ASN A 108 -10.88 9.10 13.54
C ASN A 108 -9.86 8.41 12.62
N GLU A 109 -9.47 7.17 12.94
CA GLU A 109 -8.54 6.36 12.13
C GLU A 109 -9.25 5.27 11.30
N LEU A 110 -10.58 5.14 11.46
CA LEU A 110 -11.37 4.11 10.79
C LEU A 110 -12.06 4.69 9.56
N ARG A 111 -11.73 4.12 8.40
CA ARG A 111 -12.31 4.52 7.11
C ARG A 111 -13.34 3.50 6.65
N PHE A 112 -14.62 3.80 6.88
CA PHE A 112 -15.72 2.98 6.37
C PHE A 112 -15.92 3.24 4.87
N ILE A 113 -15.68 2.22 4.04
CA ILE A 113 -15.81 2.36 2.57
C ILE A 113 -17.28 2.20 2.13
N SER A 114 -18.01 1.26 2.73
CA SER A 114 -19.45 1.07 2.49
C SER A 114 -20.12 0.27 3.61
N ILE A 115 -21.41 0.53 3.87
CA ILE A 115 -22.26 -0.26 4.75
C ILE A 115 -23.45 -0.77 3.93
N ARG A 116 -23.64 -2.10 3.86
CA ARG A 116 -24.68 -2.74 3.07
C ARG A 116 -25.48 -3.71 3.94
N GLU A 117 -26.80 -3.61 3.88
CA GLU A 117 -27.70 -4.64 4.37
C GLU A 117 -27.74 -5.81 3.36
N ILE A 118 -27.48 -7.03 3.82
CA ILE A 118 -27.64 -8.24 3.00
C ILE A 118 -29.12 -8.62 3.09
N LYS A 119 -29.81 -8.59 1.95
CA LYS A 119 -31.15 -9.18 1.83
C LYS A 119 -30.94 -10.62 1.37
N ASP A 120 -31.40 -11.56 2.20
CA ASP A 120 -31.50 -12.98 1.83
C ASP A 120 -32.55 -13.20 0.74
#